data_AF-A0AAD8KSG7-F1
#
_entry.id   AF-A0AAD8KSG7-F1
#
_cell.length_a   1.000
_cell.length_b   1.000
_cell.length_c   1.000
_cell.angle_alpha   90.00
_cell.angle_beta   90.00
_cell.angle_gamma   90.00
#
_symmetry.space_group_name_H-M   'P 1'
#
loop_
_entity.id
_entity.type
_entity.pdbx_description
1 polymer ?
#
loop_
_entity_poly.entity_id
_entity_poly.type
_entity_poly.pdbx_seq_one_letter_code
_entity_poly.pdbx_strand_id
1 'polypeptide(L)'
;MMICKQAHASLMQIPIKLSLLRRRPQKEKVVVVMGATGTGKSRLSIDIAGRFASEVINADKMQVYQGLDITTNKISDEEAAGVTHHLIGIKDPEDEFTSGDFVRASLLAIKSITSRGKLPIIAGGSNSFIEALVDDRNFEFRSRYEVCLLWVDVAMPVLNRFVSDRVDRMVAAGMVDEVRKMYNPNSDYSKGIRRAIGVPEFDTLFRYEYSSIIDEETRLELLESAINEVKINTCTLACRQLRKIHRLRTVKGWKIHRIDATKAFEQTGKLSDDAWSELVMTPATAIVNEFINNYSLISTTSKPLAQTSPEGFAGCVIREYERQPTATISR
;
A
#
# COMPACT_ATOMS: atom_id res chain seq x y z
N MET A 1 -38.22 -70.97 36.72
CA MET A 1 -38.36 -70.34 35.39
C MET A 1 -37.72 -68.96 35.47
N MET A 2 -36.80 -68.68 34.56
CA MET A 2 -35.90 -67.53 34.53
C MET A 2 -36.64 -66.19 34.54
N ILE A 3 -36.14 -65.22 35.32
CA ILE A 3 -36.35 -63.79 35.04
C ILE A 3 -34.97 -63.14 34.96
N CYS A 4 -34.72 -62.61 33.76
CA CYS A 4 -33.51 -61.99 33.27
C CYS A 4 -33.19 -60.68 34.04
N LYS A 5 -31.97 -60.55 34.59
CA LYS A 5 -31.46 -59.27 35.11
C LYS A 5 -30.56 -58.62 34.05
N GLN A 6 -30.97 -57.43 33.60
CA GLN A 6 -30.20 -56.55 32.73
C GLN A 6 -28.88 -56.15 33.40
N ALA A 7 -27.77 -56.30 32.65
CA ALA A 7 -26.48 -55.77 33.02
C ALA A 7 -26.38 -54.29 32.60
N HIS A 8 -26.25 -53.39 33.57
CA HIS A 8 -25.85 -52.01 33.32
C HIS A 8 -24.36 -51.97 32.98
N ALA A 9 -24.02 -51.50 31.77
CA ALA A 9 -22.64 -51.19 31.40
C ALA A 9 -22.17 -49.95 32.17
N SER A 10 -21.13 -50.12 32.98
CA SER A 10 -20.43 -49.02 33.66
C SER A 10 -19.64 -48.22 32.62
N LEU A 11 -20.03 -46.96 32.43
CA LEU A 11 -19.28 -45.96 31.68
C LEU A 11 -17.99 -45.64 32.46
N MET A 12 -16.87 -46.21 32.04
CA MET A 12 -15.55 -45.72 32.44
C MET A 12 -15.40 -44.29 31.92
N GLN A 13 -15.54 -43.32 32.82
CA GLN A 13 -15.17 -41.93 32.56
C GLN A 13 -13.64 -41.85 32.53
N ILE A 14 -13.08 -41.83 31.33
CA ILE A 14 -11.69 -41.44 31.11
C ILE A 14 -11.62 -39.93 31.39
N PRO A 15 -10.82 -39.46 32.37
CA PRO A 15 -10.66 -38.03 32.58
C PRO A 15 -9.82 -37.47 31.42
N ILE A 16 -10.49 -36.91 30.42
CA ILE A 16 -9.83 -36.12 29.39
C ILE A 16 -9.23 -34.91 30.10
N LYS A 17 -7.91 -34.93 30.32
CA LYS A 17 -7.15 -33.74 30.71
C LYS A 17 -7.40 -32.65 29.67
N LEU A 18 -8.25 -31.69 30.03
CA LEU A 18 -8.56 -30.47 29.27
C LEU A 18 -7.30 -29.59 29.03
N SER A 19 -6.13 -29.99 29.58
CA SER A 19 -4.84 -29.33 29.44
C SER A 19 -4.08 -29.67 28.15
N LEU A 20 -4.63 -30.49 27.25
CA LEU A 20 -4.02 -30.82 25.94
C LEU A 20 -4.70 -30.14 24.73
N LEU A 21 -5.61 -29.19 24.95
CA LEU A 21 -5.92 -28.23 23.90
C LEU A 21 -4.67 -27.36 23.71
N ARG A 22 -3.78 -27.77 22.81
CA ARG A 22 -2.73 -26.92 22.24
C ARG A 22 -3.42 -25.65 21.74
N ARG A 23 -3.45 -24.59 22.58
CA ARG A 23 -3.73 -23.24 22.12
C ARG A 23 -2.72 -23.01 21.01
N ARG A 24 -3.18 -22.88 19.76
CA ARG A 24 -2.31 -22.42 18.68
C ARG A 24 -1.63 -21.14 19.19
N PRO A 25 -0.29 -21.01 19.10
CA PRO A 25 0.35 -19.78 19.50
C PRO A 25 -0.35 -18.63 18.77
N GLN A 26 -0.79 -17.63 19.53
CA GLN A 26 -1.46 -16.48 18.98
C GLN A 26 -0.48 -15.77 18.06
N LYS A 27 -0.84 -15.63 16.78
CA LYS A 27 0.01 -14.95 15.80
C LYS A 27 0.11 -13.47 16.16
N GLU A 28 1.29 -12.91 15.99
CA GLU A 28 1.52 -11.48 16.13
C GLU A 28 0.80 -10.73 15.01
N LYS A 29 0.27 -9.55 15.31
CA LYS A 29 -0.58 -8.77 14.39
C LYS A 29 0.29 -7.79 13.59
N VAL A 30 0.09 -7.73 12.28
CA VAL A 30 0.75 -6.75 11.39
C VAL A 30 -0.32 -6.09 10.51
N VAL A 31 -0.27 -4.76 10.40
CA VAL A 31 -1.12 -4.00 9.47
C VAL A 31 -0.30 -3.62 8.25
N VAL A 32 -0.88 -3.72 7.06
CA VAL A 32 -0.27 -3.26 5.82
C VAL A 32 -1.16 -2.22 5.18
N VAL A 33 -0.61 -1.04 4.89
CA VAL A 33 -1.27 0.05 4.16
C VAL A 33 -0.70 0.12 2.75
N MET A 34 -1.50 -0.31 1.78
CA MET A 34 -1.14 -0.36 0.36
C MET A 34 -2.01 0.57 -0.49
N GLY A 35 -1.58 0.85 -1.72
CA GLY A 35 -2.21 1.82 -2.60
C GLY A 35 -1.23 2.35 -3.65
N ALA A 36 -1.76 3.04 -4.66
CA ALA A 36 -0.92 3.71 -5.66
C ALA A 36 -0.15 4.89 -5.04
N THR A 37 0.89 5.38 -5.72
CA THR A 37 1.58 6.61 -5.34
C THR A 37 0.58 7.76 -5.26
N GLY A 38 0.74 8.65 -4.27
CA GLY A 38 -0.17 9.78 -4.07
C GLY A 38 -1.49 9.48 -3.35
N THR A 39 -1.88 8.22 -3.08
CA THR A 39 -3.19 7.93 -2.45
C THR A 39 -3.28 8.20 -0.94
N GLY A 40 -2.26 8.78 -0.31
CA GLY A 40 -2.30 9.12 1.13
C GLY A 40 -1.93 7.98 2.09
N LYS A 41 -1.21 6.95 1.63
CA LYS A 41 -0.75 5.83 2.49
C LYS A 41 -0.01 6.28 3.75
N SER A 42 0.94 7.21 3.62
CA SER A 42 1.72 7.73 4.75
C SER A 42 0.83 8.45 5.76
N ARG A 43 -0.06 9.33 5.27
CA ARG A 43 -1.09 10.00 6.09
C ARG A 43 -1.91 8.99 6.88
N LEU A 44 -2.43 7.94 6.23
CA LEU A 44 -3.20 6.92 6.92
C LEU A 44 -2.37 6.14 7.96
N SER A 45 -1.11 5.82 7.66
CA SER A 45 -0.26 5.11 8.63
C SER A 45 0.03 5.93 9.88
N ILE A 46 0.19 7.26 9.74
CA ILE A 46 0.34 8.17 10.88
C ILE A 46 -0.97 8.30 11.65
N ASP A 47 -2.10 8.45 10.97
CA ASP A 47 -3.42 8.56 11.61
C ASP A 47 -3.74 7.31 12.44
N ILE A 48 -3.39 6.12 11.93
CA ILE A 48 -3.47 4.86 12.67
C ILE A 48 -2.51 4.90 13.86
N ALA A 49 -1.28 5.43 13.69
CA ALA A 49 -0.31 5.54 14.77
C ALA A 49 -0.69 6.52 15.88
N GLY A 50 -1.50 7.52 15.59
CA GLY A 50 -2.13 8.38 16.60
C GLY A 50 -3.19 7.67 17.44
N ARG A 51 -3.73 6.54 16.99
CA ARG A 51 -4.80 5.77 17.67
C ARG A 51 -4.33 4.46 18.28
N PHE A 52 -3.29 3.86 17.71
CA PHE A 52 -2.70 2.61 18.15
C PHE A 52 -1.21 2.82 18.38
N ALA A 53 -0.71 2.39 19.54
CA ALA A 53 0.73 2.44 19.84
C ALA A 53 1.49 1.61 18.79
N SER A 54 2.06 2.27 17.79
CA SER A 54 2.56 1.63 16.58
C SER A 54 3.77 2.37 16.01
N GLU A 55 4.45 1.70 15.10
CA GLU A 55 5.60 2.23 14.35
C GLU A 55 5.46 1.81 12.88
N VAL A 56 5.95 2.64 11.96
CA VAL A 56 5.78 2.45 10.51
C VAL A 56 7.03 1.85 9.89
N ILE A 57 6.86 0.85 9.02
CA ILE A 57 7.91 0.25 8.21
C ILE A 57 7.66 0.66 6.76
N ASN A 58 8.60 1.40 6.17
CA ASN A 58 8.51 1.81 4.77
C ASN A 58 8.60 0.60 3.83
N ALA A 59 7.66 0.50 2.90
CA ALA A 59 7.62 -0.47 1.81
C ALA A 59 7.62 0.22 0.42
N ASP A 60 8.21 1.41 0.32
CA ASP A 60 8.58 2.03 -0.96
C ASP A 60 10.07 1.82 -1.25
N LYS A 61 10.36 1.13 -2.36
CA LYS A 61 11.71 0.78 -2.81
C LYS A 61 12.61 1.98 -3.07
N MET A 62 12.08 3.16 -3.37
CA MET A 62 12.90 4.35 -3.64
C MET A 62 13.20 5.11 -2.35
N GLN A 63 12.30 5.05 -1.35
CA GLN A 63 12.48 5.74 -0.07
C GLN A 63 13.48 5.04 0.87
N VAL A 64 13.90 3.81 0.55
CA VAL A 64 14.93 3.10 1.34
C VAL A 64 16.31 3.75 1.25
N TYR A 65 16.57 4.53 0.20
CA TYR A 65 17.88 5.12 -0.07
C TYR A 65 18.02 6.52 0.54
N GLN A 66 19.26 6.88 0.90
CA GLN A 66 19.62 8.21 1.37
C GLN A 66 19.54 9.25 0.23
N GLY A 67 19.16 10.48 0.57
CA GLY A 67 19.04 11.58 -0.38
C GLY A 67 17.85 11.43 -1.34
N LEU A 68 17.67 12.42 -2.22
CA LEU A 68 16.48 12.54 -3.08
C LEU A 68 15.16 12.54 -2.28
N ASP A 69 15.12 13.25 -1.15
CA ASP A 69 13.98 13.24 -0.23
C ASP A 69 12.73 13.86 -0.88
N ILE A 70 12.90 14.95 -1.63
CA ILE A 70 11.81 15.59 -2.39
C ILE A 70 11.38 14.66 -3.53
N THR A 71 12.33 14.23 -4.36
CA THR A 71 12.10 13.42 -5.56
C THR A 71 11.45 12.07 -5.24
N THR A 72 11.86 11.42 -4.14
CA THR A 72 11.28 10.15 -3.67
C THR A 72 10.07 10.34 -2.75
N ASN A 73 9.65 11.59 -2.52
CA ASN A 73 8.51 11.98 -1.69
C ASN A 73 8.59 11.32 -0.30
N LYS A 74 9.77 11.37 0.33
CA LYS A 74 9.93 10.92 1.72
C LYS A 74 9.08 11.78 2.63
N ILE A 75 8.60 11.15 3.69
CA ILE A 75 7.84 11.84 4.73
C ILE A 75 8.77 12.78 5.49
N SER A 76 8.35 14.02 5.74
CA SER A 76 9.12 14.95 6.58
C SER A 76 8.94 14.62 8.07
N ASP A 77 9.81 15.17 8.93
CA ASP A 77 9.69 15.01 10.38
C ASP A 77 8.40 15.64 10.92
N GLU A 78 7.99 16.77 10.34
CA GLU A 78 6.73 17.45 10.67
C GLU A 78 5.53 16.58 10.29
N GLU A 79 5.54 16.01 9.08
CA GLU A 79 4.47 15.10 8.63
C GLU A 79 4.43 13.82 9.46
N ALA A 80 5.60 13.29 9.85
CA ALA A 80 5.71 12.08 10.66
C ALA A 80 5.11 12.25 12.07
N ALA A 81 4.94 13.48 12.57
CA ALA A 81 4.29 13.80 13.84
C ALA A 81 4.82 12.97 15.04
N GLY A 82 6.14 12.71 15.06
CA GLY A 82 6.81 11.91 16.09
C GLY A 82 6.66 10.39 15.96
N VAL A 83 5.97 9.90 14.93
CA VAL A 83 5.84 8.45 14.65
C VAL A 83 7.15 7.90 14.11
N THR A 84 7.69 6.87 14.76
CA THR A 84 8.93 6.22 14.33
C THR A 84 8.73 5.51 12.99
N HIS A 85 9.60 5.83 12.03
CA HIS A 85 9.66 5.20 10.71
C HIS A 85 10.93 4.35 10.56
N HIS A 86 10.76 3.13 10.06
CA HIS A 86 11.83 2.18 9.76
C HIS A 86 12.01 2.05 8.25
N LEU A 87 13.22 1.68 7.81
CA LEU A 87 13.56 1.41 6.41
C LEU A 87 13.39 2.61 5.46
N ILE A 88 13.57 3.82 5.98
CA ILE A 88 13.62 5.06 5.21
C ILE A 88 15.03 5.63 5.28
N GLY A 89 15.65 5.96 4.14
CA GLY A 89 17.01 6.52 4.11
C GLY A 89 18.10 5.62 4.73
N ILE A 90 17.92 4.30 4.74
CA ILE A 90 18.84 3.36 5.39
C ILE A 90 19.95 2.83 4.48
N LYS A 91 19.84 3.06 3.16
CA LYS A 91 20.70 2.46 2.15
C LYS A 91 21.46 3.53 1.37
N ASP A 92 22.73 3.26 1.06
CA ASP A 92 23.54 4.15 0.22
C ASP A 92 22.97 4.22 -1.21
N PRO A 93 22.96 5.40 -1.86
CA PRO A 93 22.50 5.59 -3.24
C PRO A 93 23.08 4.61 -4.29
N GLU A 94 24.33 4.20 -4.12
CA GLU A 94 25.07 3.34 -5.06
C GLU A 94 24.85 1.84 -4.80
N ASP A 95 24.27 1.49 -3.66
CA ASP A 95 23.99 0.11 -3.33
C ASP A 95 22.69 -0.40 -3.98
N GLU A 96 22.55 -1.73 -4.09
CA GLU A 96 21.26 -2.36 -4.41
C GLU A 96 20.46 -2.72 -3.16
N PHE A 97 19.13 -2.61 -3.26
CA PHE A 97 18.19 -3.08 -2.26
C PHE A 97 17.13 -3.99 -2.90
N THR A 98 17.23 -5.29 -2.63
CA THR A 98 16.38 -6.33 -3.21
C THR A 98 15.13 -6.60 -2.38
N SER A 99 14.16 -7.34 -2.93
CA SER A 99 13.02 -7.83 -2.15
C SER A 99 13.44 -8.78 -1.03
N GLY A 100 14.53 -9.54 -1.20
CA GLY A 100 15.07 -10.39 -0.14
C GLY A 100 15.63 -9.56 1.02
N ASP A 101 16.29 -8.44 0.72
CA ASP A 101 16.78 -7.50 1.74
C ASP A 101 15.62 -6.87 2.49
N PHE A 102 14.58 -6.44 1.76
CA PHE A 102 13.35 -5.94 2.34
C PHE A 102 12.72 -6.93 3.32
N VAL A 103 12.60 -8.21 2.94
CA VAL A 103 12.02 -9.25 3.82
C VAL A 103 12.83 -9.39 5.10
N ARG A 104 14.16 -9.52 5.01
CA ARG A 104 15.02 -9.66 6.19
C ARG A 104 14.93 -8.44 7.10
N ALA A 105 15.04 -7.24 6.54
CA ALA A 105 14.99 -5.99 7.29
C ALA A 105 13.61 -5.77 7.94
N SER A 106 12.52 -6.08 7.22
CA SER A 106 11.15 -5.98 7.73
C SER A 106 10.89 -6.95 8.87
N LEU A 107 11.35 -8.20 8.79
CA LEU A 107 11.20 -9.18 9.87
C LEU A 107 11.92 -8.73 11.14
N LEU A 108 13.12 -8.14 11.02
CA LEU A 108 13.85 -7.56 12.14
C LEU A 108 13.11 -6.36 12.74
N ALA A 109 12.61 -5.45 11.91
CA ALA A 109 11.83 -4.30 12.36
C ALA A 109 10.54 -4.73 13.06
N ILE A 110 9.78 -5.66 12.48
CA ILE A 110 8.56 -6.23 13.08
C ILE A 110 8.86 -6.81 14.46
N LYS A 111 9.86 -7.68 14.57
CA LYS A 111 10.27 -8.28 15.86
C LYS A 111 10.66 -7.22 16.89
N SER A 112 11.38 -6.19 16.46
CA SER A 112 11.78 -5.06 17.30
C SER A 112 10.55 -4.31 17.82
N ILE A 113 9.61 -3.96 16.94
CA ILE A 113 8.39 -3.23 17.28
C ILE A 113 7.49 -4.06 18.21
N THR A 114 7.27 -5.34 17.91
CA THR A 114 6.43 -6.21 18.74
C THR A 114 7.04 -6.46 20.11
N SER A 115 8.36 -6.55 20.23
CA SER A 115 9.04 -6.66 21.54
C SER A 115 8.85 -5.45 22.46
N ARG A 116 8.53 -4.27 21.89
CA ARG A 116 8.15 -3.06 22.62
C ARG A 116 6.65 -2.97 22.90
N GLY A 117 5.87 -4.02 22.58
CA GLY A 117 4.42 -4.04 22.74
C GLY A 117 3.67 -3.12 21.76
N LYS A 118 4.30 -2.74 20.64
CA LYS A 118 3.71 -1.86 19.63
C LYS A 118 3.24 -2.65 18.41
N LEU A 119 2.30 -2.07 17.65
CA LEU A 119 1.80 -2.62 16.40
C LEU A 119 2.70 -2.22 15.22
N PRO A 120 3.23 -3.18 14.43
CA PRO A 120 3.92 -2.87 13.18
C PRO A 120 2.93 -2.49 12.07
N ILE A 121 3.15 -1.34 11.42
CA ILE A 121 2.40 -0.89 10.25
C ILE A 121 3.36 -0.84 9.05
N ILE A 122 3.15 -1.66 8.03
CA ILE A 122 3.94 -1.63 6.79
C ILE A 122 3.22 -0.73 5.79
N ALA A 123 3.84 0.36 5.35
CA ALA A 123 3.20 1.31 4.43
C ALA A 123 4.07 1.57 3.19
N GLY A 124 3.52 1.44 1.98
CA GLY A 124 4.28 1.73 0.77
C GLY A 124 3.62 1.32 -0.55
N GLY A 125 4.18 1.81 -1.66
CA GLY A 125 3.67 1.56 -3.02
C GLY A 125 4.35 0.39 -3.74
N SER A 126 5.40 -0.21 -3.16
CA SER A 126 6.11 -1.33 -3.80
C SER A 126 5.44 -2.66 -3.47
N ASN A 127 4.33 -2.95 -4.15
CA ASN A 127 3.57 -4.18 -3.97
C ASN A 127 4.41 -5.47 -4.15
N SER A 128 5.54 -5.41 -4.85
CA SER A 128 6.50 -6.53 -4.94
C SER A 128 7.22 -6.83 -3.62
N PHE A 129 7.50 -5.81 -2.81
CA PHE A 129 8.07 -5.97 -1.47
C PHE A 129 7.04 -6.58 -0.52
N ILE A 130 5.82 -6.04 -0.53
CA ILE A 130 4.69 -6.57 0.24
C ILE A 130 4.39 -8.02 -0.18
N GLU A 131 4.34 -8.32 -1.48
CA GLU A 131 4.14 -9.69 -1.97
C GLU A 131 5.27 -10.62 -1.53
N ALA A 132 6.54 -10.22 -1.62
CA ALA A 132 7.66 -11.05 -1.19
C ALA A 132 7.64 -11.39 0.30
N LEU A 133 7.17 -10.46 1.15
CA LEU A 133 7.02 -10.67 2.59
C LEU A 133 5.80 -11.51 2.93
N VAL A 134 4.65 -11.24 2.31
CA VAL A 134 3.37 -11.87 2.66
C VAL A 134 3.18 -13.22 1.99
N ASP A 135 3.60 -13.41 0.74
CA ASP A 135 3.60 -14.69 0.00
C ASP A 135 4.96 -15.41 0.17
N ASP A 136 5.45 -15.50 1.41
CA ASP A 136 6.77 -16.04 1.68
C ASP A 136 6.88 -17.55 1.37
N ARG A 137 7.89 -17.93 0.56
CA ARG A 137 8.05 -19.32 0.10
C ARG A 137 8.31 -20.32 1.24
N ASN A 138 8.90 -19.85 2.33
CA ASN A 138 9.34 -20.68 3.46
C ASN A 138 8.32 -20.71 4.62
N PHE A 139 7.16 -20.04 4.49
CA PHE A 139 6.11 -19.94 5.51
C PHE A 139 6.55 -19.38 6.88
N GLU A 140 7.74 -18.78 6.98
CA GLU A 140 8.25 -18.12 8.18
C GLU A 140 7.35 -16.95 8.60
N PHE A 141 6.99 -16.07 7.67
CA PHE A 141 6.16 -14.90 7.97
C PHE A 141 4.73 -15.34 8.31
N ARG A 142 4.10 -16.14 7.45
CA ARG A 142 2.72 -16.60 7.67
C ARG A 142 2.54 -17.50 8.88
N SER A 143 3.58 -18.18 9.36
CA SER A 143 3.47 -19.00 10.57
C SER A 143 3.43 -18.17 11.85
N ARG A 144 4.07 -16.99 11.86
CA ARG A 144 4.21 -16.12 13.03
C ARG A 144 3.23 -14.95 13.05
N TYR A 145 2.92 -14.42 11.87
CA TYR A 145 2.16 -13.18 11.73
C TYR A 145 0.79 -13.41 11.10
N GLU A 146 -0.19 -12.70 11.63
CA GLU A 146 -1.48 -12.47 10.99
C GLU A 146 -1.47 -11.06 10.40
N VAL A 147 -2.04 -10.90 9.20
CA VAL A 147 -1.98 -9.64 8.45
C VAL A 147 -3.35 -9.07 8.18
N CYS A 148 -3.50 -7.78 8.44
CA CYS A 148 -4.62 -6.97 7.96
C CYS A 148 -4.15 -6.08 6.80
N LEU A 149 -4.76 -6.25 5.62
CA LEU A 149 -4.40 -5.52 4.41
C LEU A 149 -5.42 -4.40 4.17
N LEU A 150 -4.99 -3.14 4.29
CA LEU A 150 -5.76 -1.94 3.98
C LEU A 150 -5.31 -1.38 2.64
N TRP A 151 -6.23 -1.17 1.70
CA TRP A 151 -5.95 -0.56 0.41
C TRP A 151 -6.64 0.80 0.31
N VAL A 152 -5.84 1.87 0.28
CA VAL A 152 -6.32 3.23 0.01
C VAL A 152 -6.44 3.43 -1.50
N ASP A 153 -7.66 3.52 -1.99
CA ASP A 153 -8.04 3.65 -3.38
C ASP A 153 -8.50 5.07 -3.70
N VAL A 154 -8.16 5.56 -4.89
CA VAL A 154 -8.59 6.87 -5.41
C VAL A 154 -8.89 6.69 -6.88
N ALA A 155 -10.03 7.21 -7.34
CA ALA A 155 -10.41 7.14 -8.75
C ALA A 155 -9.30 7.71 -9.65
N MET A 156 -8.93 6.98 -10.70
CA MET A 156 -7.77 7.31 -11.55
C MET A 156 -7.79 8.74 -12.14
N PRO A 157 -8.92 9.30 -12.62
CA PRO A 157 -8.93 10.68 -13.10
C PRO A 157 -8.55 11.70 -12.01
N VAL A 158 -9.05 11.51 -10.79
CA VAL A 158 -8.76 12.36 -9.63
C VAL A 158 -7.29 12.17 -9.22
N LEU A 159 -6.83 10.92 -9.14
CA LEU A 159 -5.46 10.61 -8.75
C LEU A 159 -4.43 11.16 -9.74
N ASN A 160 -4.68 11.03 -11.05
CA ASN A 160 -3.78 11.53 -12.10
C ASN A 160 -3.59 13.04 -11.99
N ARG A 161 -4.67 13.79 -11.77
CA ARG A 161 -4.60 15.24 -11.52
C ARG A 161 -3.78 15.52 -10.26
N PHE A 162 -4.09 14.84 -9.16
CA PHE A 162 -3.39 15.06 -7.89
C PHE A 162 -1.89 14.79 -7.98
N VAL A 163 -1.47 13.68 -8.59
CA VAL A 163 -0.04 13.35 -8.70
C VAL A 163 0.68 14.26 -9.68
N SER A 164 0.00 14.75 -10.72
CA SER A 164 0.54 15.78 -11.62
C SER A 164 0.79 17.09 -10.87
N ASP A 165 -0.22 17.61 -10.17
CA ASP A 165 -0.12 18.84 -9.37
C ASP A 165 0.93 18.69 -8.24
N ARG A 166 1.13 17.47 -7.75
CA ARG A 166 2.18 17.16 -6.76
C ARG A 166 3.57 17.30 -7.36
N VAL A 167 3.80 16.89 -8.61
CA VAL A 167 5.10 17.10 -9.28
C VAL A 167 5.41 18.58 -9.36
N ASP A 168 4.42 19.43 -9.66
CA ASP A 168 4.61 20.89 -9.67
C ASP A 168 5.05 21.41 -8.29
N ARG A 169 4.43 20.92 -7.21
CA ARG A 169 4.87 21.25 -5.84
C ARG A 169 6.27 20.73 -5.52
N MET A 170 6.64 19.54 -6.00
CA MET A 170 7.98 18.99 -5.82
C MET A 170 9.03 19.85 -6.54
N VAL A 171 8.76 20.28 -7.78
CA VAL A 171 9.62 21.20 -8.53
C VAL A 171 9.77 22.52 -7.79
N ALA A 172 8.66 23.11 -7.32
CA ALA A 172 8.69 24.34 -6.53
C ALA A 172 9.47 24.19 -5.20
N ALA A 173 9.49 22.98 -4.63
CA ALA A 173 10.25 22.67 -3.42
C ALA A 173 11.75 22.43 -3.67
N GLY A 174 12.20 22.42 -4.94
CA GLY A 174 13.63 22.24 -5.29
C GLY A 174 13.99 20.84 -5.79
N MET A 175 13.03 20.05 -6.27
CA MET A 175 13.30 18.73 -6.87
C MET A 175 14.39 18.78 -7.95
N VAL A 176 14.37 19.78 -8.83
CA VAL A 176 15.34 19.89 -9.93
C VAL A 176 16.76 20.06 -9.38
N ASP A 177 16.93 20.93 -8.38
CA ASP A 177 18.22 21.18 -7.73
C ASP A 177 18.70 19.96 -6.94
N GLU A 178 17.77 19.25 -6.30
CA GLU A 178 18.06 18.01 -5.59
C GLU A 178 18.61 16.92 -6.53
N VAL A 179 17.96 16.70 -7.68
CA VAL A 179 18.42 15.73 -8.67
C VAL A 179 19.73 16.20 -9.31
N ARG A 180 19.87 17.51 -9.61
CA ARG A 180 21.09 18.08 -10.20
C ARG A 180 22.32 17.81 -9.34
N LYS A 181 22.21 17.89 -8.01
CA LYS A 181 23.31 17.58 -7.07
C LYS A 181 23.80 16.13 -7.14
N MET A 182 22.94 15.20 -7.56
CA MET A 182 23.26 13.77 -7.70
C MET A 182 23.64 13.39 -9.14
N TYR A 183 23.56 14.33 -10.08
CA TYR A 183 23.80 14.08 -11.49
C TYR A 183 25.24 13.61 -11.73
N ASN A 184 25.36 12.55 -12.54
CA ASN A 184 26.63 12.06 -13.05
C ASN A 184 26.41 11.60 -14.50
N PRO A 185 27.17 12.10 -15.48
CA PRO A 185 26.96 11.77 -16.90
C PRO A 185 27.15 10.28 -17.22
N ASN A 186 27.86 9.53 -16.38
CA ASN A 186 28.11 8.10 -16.53
C ASN A 186 27.16 7.23 -15.68
N SER A 187 26.02 7.79 -15.24
CA SER A 187 25.05 7.10 -14.39
C SER A 187 24.38 5.91 -15.09
N ASP A 188 24.22 4.81 -14.37
CA ASP A 188 23.34 3.70 -14.75
C ASP A 188 21.96 3.86 -14.09
N TYR A 189 20.99 4.37 -14.85
CA TYR A 189 19.61 4.58 -14.38
C TYR A 189 18.82 3.27 -14.18
N SER A 190 19.43 2.09 -14.41
CA SER A 190 18.79 0.80 -14.12
C SER A 190 18.97 0.32 -12.68
N LYS A 191 19.77 1.02 -11.85
CA LYS A 191 20.19 0.59 -10.52
C LYS A 191 19.86 1.57 -9.40
N GLY A 192 19.78 1.03 -8.19
CA GLY A 192 19.72 1.80 -6.95
C GLY A 192 18.61 2.87 -6.92
N ILE A 193 18.95 4.02 -6.33
CA ILE A 193 18.08 5.19 -6.25
C ILE A 193 17.92 5.91 -7.60
N ARG A 194 18.87 5.72 -8.54
CA ARG A 194 18.89 6.38 -9.86
C ARG A 194 17.71 5.99 -10.75
N ARG A 195 16.96 4.96 -10.36
CA ARG A 195 15.69 4.54 -10.98
C ARG A 195 14.48 5.40 -10.59
N ALA A 196 14.63 6.32 -9.64
CA ALA A 196 13.53 7.14 -9.15
C ALA A 196 13.00 8.03 -10.29
N ILE A 197 11.67 8.09 -10.42
CA ILE A 197 11.00 8.99 -11.37
C ILE A 197 11.40 10.42 -11.01
N GLY A 198 11.88 11.18 -11.99
CA GLY A 198 12.57 12.44 -11.80
C GLY A 198 14.04 12.37 -12.22
N VAL A 199 14.73 11.27 -11.90
CA VAL A 199 16.18 11.20 -12.14
C VAL A 199 16.50 10.99 -13.62
N PRO A 200 15.97 9.96 -14.31
CA PRO A 200 16.22 9.78 -15.74
C PRO A 200 15.64 10.89 -16.60
N GLU A 201 14.48 11.45 -16.23
CA GLU A 201 13.77 12.46 -17.00
C GLU A 201 14.56 13.78 -17.11
N PHE A 202 15.33 14.15 -16.09
CA PHE A 202 16.19 15.34 -16.14
C PHE A 202 17.58 15.09 -16.79
N ASP A 203 17.91 13.86 -17.20
CA ASP A 203 19.23 13.53 -17.76
C ASP A 203 19.58 14.39 -18.98
N THR A 204 18.61 14.57 -19.89
CA THR A 204 18.80 15.38 -21.10
C THR A 204 19.14 16.82 -20.74
N LEU A 205 18.35 17.44 -19.87
CA LEU A 205 18.58 18.81 -19.40
C LEU A 205 20.00 18.95 -18.81
N PHE A 206 20.38 18.08 -17.88
CA PHE A 206 21.68 18.16 -17.22
C PHE A 206 22.86 17.84 -18.14
N ARG A 207 22.68 16.95 -19.12
CA ARG A 207 23.72 16.69 -20.13
C ARG A 207 24.00 17.93 -20.98
N TYR A 208 22.96 18.67 -21.36
CA TYR A 208 23.12 19.94 -22.08
C TYR A 208 23.74 21.03 -21.20
N GLU A 209 23.27 21.20 -19.96
CA GLU A 209 23.86 22.13 -18.97
C GLU A 209 25.36 21.84 -18.73
N TYR A 210 25.77 20.57 -18.74
CA TYR A 210 27.15 20.16 -18.52
C TYR A 210 28.07 20.34 -19.75
N SER A 211 27.53 20.14 -20.96
CA SER A 211 28.35 20.04 -22.18
C SER A 211 28.43 21.33 -23.00
N SER A 212 27.57 22.31 -22.77
CA SER A 212 27.50 23.52 -23.59
C SER A 212 26.91 24.71 -22.84
N ILE A 213 27.23 25.92 -23.31
CA ILE A 213 26.50 27.12 -22.93
C ILE A 213 25.16 27.07 -23.67
N ILE A 214 24.10 26.74 -22.94
CA ILE A 214 22.74 26.77 -23.47
C ILE A 214 22.14 28.16 -23.26
N ASP A 215 21.39 28.64 -24.24
CA ASP A 215 20.57 29.83 -24.07
C ASP A 215 19.40 29.52 -23.13
N GLU A 216 18.86 30.59 -22.55
CA GLU A 216 17.81 30.48 -21.53
C GLU A 216 16.51 29.90 -22.08
N GLU A 217 16.19 30.15 -23.35
CA GLU A 217 14.97 29.66 -24.00
C GLU A 217 15.02 28.13 -24.14
N THR A 218 16.09 27.60 -24.74
CA THR A 218 16.33 26.15 -24.86
C THR A 218 16.33 25.46 -23.49
N ARG A 219 16.92 26.09 -22.46
CA ARG A 219 16.95 25.55 -21.10
C ARG A 219 15.55 25.40 -20.52
N LEU A 220 14.69 26.41 -20.71
CA LEU A 220 13.31 26.40 -20.22
C LEU A 220 12.47 25.34 -20.93
N GLU A 221 12.62 25.19 -22.25
CA GLU A 221 11.92 24.15 -23.02
C GLU A 221 12.31 22.74 -22.57
N LEU A 222 13.61 22.46 -22.39
CA LEU A 222 14.09 21.17 -21.90
C LEU A 222 13.59 20.87 -20.48
N LEU A 223 13.58 21.89 -19.62
CA LEU A 223 13.07 21.76 -18.26
C LEU A 223 11.56 21.45 -18.25
N GLU A 224 10.76 22.18 -19.04
CA GLU A 224 9.33 21.94 -19.15
C GLU A 224 9.03 20.54 -19.69
N SER A 225 9.76 20.13 -20.74
CA SER A 225 9.67 18.78 -21.31
C SER A 225 9.95 17.70 -20.25
N ALA A 226 11.05 17.82 -19.51
CA ALA A 226 11.40 16.88 -18.45
C ALA A 226 10.35 16.81 -17.34
N ILE A 227 9.83 17.96 -16.88
CA ILE A 227 8.75 18.01 -15.89
C ILE A 227 7.49 17.29 -16.40
N ASN A 228 7.14 17.47 -17.66
CA ASN A 228 6.01 16.78 -18.28
C ASN A 228 6.22 15.26 -18.35
N GLU A 229 7.43 14.79 -18.66
CA GLU A 229 7.77 13.37 -18.61
C GLU A 229 7.64 12.79 -17.19
N VAL A 230 8.10 13.51 -16.16
CA VAL A 230 7.95 13.12 -14.74
C VAL A 230 6.47 12.94 -14.38
N LYS A 231 5.60 13.87 -14.82
CA LYS A 231 4.15 13.78 -14.61
C LYS A 231 3.57 12.53 -15.29
N ILE A 232 3.90 12.29 -16.56
CA ILE A 232 3.42 11.14 -17.34
C ILE A 232 3.87 9.81 -16.70
N ASN A 233 5.14 9.71 -16.33
CA ASN A 233 5.70 8.51 -15.72
C ASN A 233 5.12 8.26 -14.33
N THR A 234 4.85 9.31 -13.55
CA THR A 234 4.17 9.21 -12.25
C THR A 234 2.74 8.67 -12.40
N CYS A 235 1.95 9.20 -13.33
CA CYS A 235 0.60 8.69 -13.64
C CYS A 235 0.64 7.22 -14.10
N THR A 236 1.62 6.88 -14.95
CA THR A 236 1.84 5.51 -15.43
C THR A 236 2.19 4.56 -14.29
N LEU A 237 3.02 4.99 -13.34
CA LEU A 237 3.34 4.22 -12.14
C LEU A 237 2.09 3.97 -11.30
N ALA A 238 1.27 4.99 -11.05
CA ALA A 238 0.01 4.85 -10.30
C ALA A 238 -0.91 3.81 -10.95
N CYS A 239 -1.07 3.86 -12.27
CA CYS A 239 -1.85 2.88 -13.04
C CYS A 239 -1.30 1.45 -12.89
N ARG A 240 0.02 1.27 -12.99
CA ARG A 240 0.69 -0.03 -12.84
C ARG A 240 0.52 -0.59 -11.43
N GLN A 241 0.64 0.25 -10.41
CA GLN A 241 0.40 -0.13 -9.03
C GLN A 241 -1.04 -0.59 -8.81
N LEU A 242 -2.03 0.19 -9.28
CA LEU A 242 -3.44 -0.19 -9.18
C LEU A 242 -3.73 -1.55 -9.83
N ARG A 243 -3.25 -1.78 -11.05
CA ARG A 243 -3.37 -3.09 -11.73
C ARG A 243 -2.75 -4.22 -10.91
N LYS A 244 -1.60 -3.98 -10.26
CA LYS A 244 -0.95 -4.97 -9.40
C LYS A 244 -1.77 -5.27 -8.15
N ILE A 245 -2.38 -4.27 -7.51
CA ILE A 245 -3.27 -4.47 -6.35
C ILE A 245 -4.50 -5.28 -6.75
N HIS A 246 -5.12 -4.96 -7.88
CA HIS A 246 -6.22 -5.77 -8.41
C HIS A 246 -5.81 -7.23 -8.61
N ARG A 247 -4.63 -7.49 -9.20
CA ARG A 247 -4.12 -8.86 -9.35
C ARG A 247 -3.90 -9.57 -8.01
N LEU A 248 -3.39 -8.88 -6.99
CA LEU A 248 -3.24 -9.48 -5.65
C LEU A 248 -4.60 -9.86 -5.06
N ARG A 249 -5.63 -9.03 -5.25
CA ARG A 249 -6.99 -9.34 -4.82
C ARG A 249 -7.62 -10.49 -5.60
N THR A 250 -7.57 -10.46 -6.93
CA THR A 250 -8.34 -11.37 -7.79
C THR A 250 -7.62 -12.68 -8.08
N VAL A 251 -6.30 -12.65 -8.33
CA VAL A 251 -5.53 -13.84 -8.71
C VAL A 251 -4.93 -14.54 -7.49
N LYS A 252 -4.42 -13.78 -6.51
CA LYS A 252 -3.86 -14.37 -5.27
C LYS A 252 -4.92 -14.58 -4.17
N GLY A 253 -6.13 -14.06 -4.36
CA GLY A 253 -7.22 -14.20 -3.38
C GLY A 253 -6.97 -13.48 -2.06
N TRP A 254 -6.11 -12.44 -2.05
CA TRP A 254 -5.82 -11.70 -0.84
C TRP A 254 -7.09 -10.98 -0.33
N LYS A 255 -7.40 -11.15 0.96
CA LYS A 255 -8.46 -10.40 1.64
C LYS A 255 -7.98 -8.97 1.92
N ILE A 256 -8.25 -8.08 0.97
CA ILE A 256 -7.86 -6.67 1.03
C ILE A 256 -9.08 -5.82 1.35
N HIS A 257 -9.00 -5.02 2.40
CA HIS A 257 -10.02 -4.06 2.78
C HIS A 257 -9.83 -2.77 1.98
N ARG A 258 -10.67 -2.55 0.97
CA ARG A 258 -10.62 -1.33 0.15
C ARG A 258 -11.26 -0.16 0.91
N ILE A 259 -10.57 0.97 0.91
CA ILE A 259 -10.99 2.24 1.51
C ILE A 259 -10.92 3.29 0.41
N ASP A 260 -12.06 3.86 0.04
CA ASP A 260 -12.16 4.82 -1.06
C ASP A 260 -11.93 6.24 -0.54
N ALA A 261 -10.79 6.82 -0.91
CA ALA A 261 -10.40 8.17 -0.53
C ALA A 261 -10.79 9.22 -1.58
N THR A 262 -11.48 8.85 -2.68
CA THR A 262 -11.71 9.74 -3.84
C THR A 262 -12.30 11.09 -3.44
N LYS A 263 -13.37 11.11 -2.63
CA LYS A 263 -14.01 12.36 -2.20
C LYS A 263 -13.08 13.27 -1.39
N ALA A 264 -12.17 12.70 -0.61
CA ALA A 264 -11.18 13.50 0.13
C ALA A 264 -10.21 14.21 -0.81
N PHE A 265 -9.91 13.62 -1.97
CA PHE A 265 -9.04 14.20 -3.00
C PHE A 265 -9.76 15.17 -3.95
N GLU A 266 -11.09 15.12 -4.04
CA GLU A 266 -11.90 16.06 -4.82
C GLU A 266 -12.10 17.40 -4.09
N GLN A 267 -11.90 17.42 -2.78
CA GLN A 267 -12.10 18.59 -1.92
C GLN A 267 -10.78 19.27 -1.56
N THR A 268 -10.84 20.45 -0.96
CA THR A 268 -9.66 21.22 -0.52
C THR A 268 -9.81 21.70 0.92
N GLY A 269 -8.67 21.96 1.57
CA GLY A 269 -8.60 22.47 2.94
C GLY A 269 -9.40 21.62 3.93
N LYS A 270 -10.14 22.29 4.82
CA LYS A 270 -10.90 21.63 5.89
C LYS A 270 -11.90 20.58 5.39
N LEU A 271 -12.54 20.82 4.24
CA LEU A 271 -13.48 19.85 3.67
C LEU A 271 -12.76 18.53 3.31
N SER A 272 -11.58 18.62 2.69
CA SER A 272 -10.73 17.45 2.39
C SER A 272 -10.38 16.68 3.66
N ASP A 273 -10.03 17.37 4.74
CA ASP A 273 -9.68 16.76 6.02
C ASP A 273 -10.88 16.11 6.71
N ASP A 274 -12.04 16.75 6.68
CA ASP A 274 -13.30 16.20 7.21
C ASP A 274 -13.70 14.94 6.43
N ALA A 275 -13.64 14.99 5.09
CA ALA A 275 -13.92 13.85 4.22
C ALA A 275 -12.91 12.70 4.41
N TRP A 276 -11.63 13.01 4.61
CA TRP A 276 -10.60 12.02 4.94
C TRP A 276 -10.89 11.34 6.28
N SER A 277 -11.24 12.12 7.30
CA SER A 277 -11.57 11.62 8.64
C SER A 277 -12.76 10.65 8.60
N GLU A 278 -13.83 11.02 7.89
CA GLU A 278 -15.05 10.24 7.75
C GLU A 278 -14.86 8.99 6.87
N LEU A 279 -14.31 9.16 5.66
CA LEU A 279 -14.35 8.13 4.62
C LEU A 279 -13.11 7.23 4.61
N VAL A 280 -12.00 7.68 5.21
CA VAL A 280 -10.74 6.93 5.20
C VAL A 280 -10.36 6.48 6.60
N MET A 281 -10.23 7.44 7.53
CA MET A 281 -9.64 7.20 8.84
C MET A 281 -10.60 6.42 9.77
N THR A 282 -11.88 6.75 9.76
CA THR A 282 -12.92 6.04 10.52
C THR A 282 -13.04 4.56 10.12
N PRO A 283 -13.26 4.19 8.84
CA PRO A 283 -13.34 2.79 8.45
C PRO A 283 -12.02 2.05 8.66
N ALA A 284 -10.86 2.67 8.38
CA ALA A 284 -9.55 2.06 8.66
C ALA A 284 -9.40 1.71 10.15
N THR A 285 -9.74 2.65 11.04
CA THR A 285 -9.67 2.43 12.49
C THR A 285 -10.59 1.27 12.91
N ALA A 286 -11.82 1.22 12.40
CA ALA A 286 -12.76 0.16 12.73
C ALA A 286 -12.22 -1.22 12.33
N ILE A 287 -11.67 -1.34 11.12
CA ILE A 287 -11.07 -2.59 10.62
C ILE A 287 -9.85 -3.00 11.46
N VAL A 288 -8.96 -2.07 11.76
CA VAL A 288 -7.76 -2.33 12.58
C VAL A 288 -8.16 -2.74 14.00
N ASN A 289 -9.15 -2.07 14.59
CA ASN A 289 -9.67 -2.38 15.91
C ASN A 289 -10.31 -3.78 15.96
N GLU A 290 -11.12 -4.15 14.97
CA GLU A 290 -11.69 -5.51 14.85
C GLU A 290 -10.59 -6.56 14.72
N PHE A 291 -9.57 -6.28 13.90
CA PHE A 291 -8.44 -7.17 13.66
C PHE A 291 -7.56 -7.40 14.91
N ILE A 292 -7.32 -6.35 15.70
CA ILE A 292 -6.53 -6.43 16.94
C ILE A 292 -7.32 -7.16 18.02
N ASN A 293 -8.60 -6.83 18.19
CA ASN A 293 -9.41 -7.34 19.30
C ASN A 293 -9.95 -8.75 19.05
N ASN A 294 -9.79 -9.32 17.85
CA ASN A 294 -10.28 -10.65 17.51
C ASN A 294 -11.75 -10.83 17.95
N TYR A 295 -12.66 -9.98 17.46
CA TYR A 295 -14.08 -10.35 17.46
C TYR A 295 -14.25 -11.55 16.53
N SER A 296 -13.92 -12.74 17.05
CA SER A 296 -14.47 -13.97 16.54
C SER A 296 -15.97 -13.78 16.69
N LEU A 297 -16.65 -13.55 15.58
CA LEU A 297 -18.09 -13.75 15.49
C LEU A 297 -18.34 -15.20 15.93
N ILE A 298 -18.53 -15.40 17.23
CA ILE A 298 -19.36 -16.48 17.72
C ILE A 298 -20.72 -16.10 17.18
N SER A 299 -21.01 -16.54 15.95
CA SER A 299 -22.34 -16.43 15.37
C SER A 299 -23.24 -17.29 16.26
N THR A 300 -23.81 -16.68 17.29
CA THR A 300 -25.03 -17.17 17.88
C THR A 300 -26.06 -17.16 16.77
N THR A 301 -26.35 -18.36 16.27
CA THR A 301 -27.44 -18.66 15.37
C THR A 301 -28.74 -18.11 15.97
N SER A 302 -29.18 -16.95 15.47
CA SER A 302 -30.57 -16.54 15.58
C SER A 302 -31.24 -16.78 14.22
N LYS A 303 -32.31 -17.57 14.26
CA LYS A 303 -33.16 -18.04 13.15
C LYS A 303 -33.55 -16.91 12.16
N PRO A 304 -33.83 -17.26 10.89
CA PRO A 304 -34.27 -16.30 9.88
C PRO A 304 -35.70 -15.81 10.17
N LEU A 305 -35.89 -14.49 10.12
CA LEU A 305 -37.22 -13.88 10.02
C LEU A 305 -37.66 -13.83 8.55
N ALA A 306 -38.96 -14.06 8.38
CA ALA A 306 -39.66 -14.25 7.13
C ALA A 306 -39.52 -13.07 6.14
N GLN A 307 -39.40 -13.42 4.85
CA GLN A 307 -39.52 -12.50 3.74
C GLN A 307 -41.01 -12.20 3.49
N THR A 308 -41.37 -10.92 3.52
CA THR A 308 -42.56 -10.39 2.85
C THR A 308 -42.10 -9.51 1.69
N SER A 309 -42.62 -9.80 0.50
CA SER A 309 -42.50 -8.98 -0.71
C SER A 309 -42.95 -7.53 -0.49
N PRO A 310 -42.49 -6.58 -1.31
CA PRO A 310 -43.39 -6.17 -2.39
C PRO A 310 -42.75 -5.91 -3.76
N GLU A 311 -43.68 -5.85 -4.70
CA GLU A 311 -43.66 -5.65 -6.14
C GLU A 311 -42.84 -4.46 -6.66
N GLY A 312 -42.28 -4.66 -7.87
CA GLY A 312 -42.44 -3.73 -8.98
C GLY A 312 -41.42 -2.60 -9.12
N PHE A 313 -40.47 -2.74 -10.05
CA PHE A 313 -40.20 -1.73 -11.09
C PHE A 313 -39.34 -2.35 -12.20
N ALA A 314 -39.93 -2.47 -13.38
CA ALA A 314 -39.30 -2.98 -14.59
C ALA A 314 -38.68 -1.83 -15.40
N GLY A 315 -37.54 -2.09 -16.01
CA GLY A 315 -37.17 -1.52 -17.32
C GLY A 315 -36.03 -0.51 -17.35
N CYS A 316 -34.80 -0.98 -17.57
CA CYS A 316 -33.89 -0.31 -18.50
C CYS A 316 -32.86 -1.31 -19.06
N VAL A 317 -32.98 -1.59 -20.35
CA VAL A 317 -32.14 -2.49 -21.14
C VAL A 317 -30.85 -1.74 -21.52
N ILE A 318 -29.69 -2.25 -21.10
CA ILE A 318 -28.39 -1.78 -21.60
C ILE A 318 -28.11 -2.52 -22.90
N ARG A 319 -28.01 -1.77 -24.01
CA ARG A 319 -27.52 -2.25 -25.30
C ARG A 319 -26.01 -2.46 -25.24
N GLU A 320 -25.57 -3.68 -25.52
CA GLU A 320 -24.18 -4.02 -25.83
C GLU A 320 -23.79 -3.40 -27.19
N TYR A 321 -22.63 -2.75 -27.24
CA TYR A 321 -22.04 -2.23 -28.46
C TYR A 321 -20.94 -3.19 -28.90
N GLU A 322 -21.26 -4.11 -29.81
CA GLU A 322 -20.28 -4.91 -30.54
C GLU A 322 -19.54 -4.02 -31.56
N ARG A 323 -18.20 -4.01 -31.50
CA ARG A 323 -17.35 -3.46 -32.57
C ARG A 323 -17.07 -4.56 -33.60
N GLN A 324 -17.50 -4.35 -34.84
CA GLN A 324 -17.00 -5.10 -36.00
C GLN A 324 -15.70 -4.48 -36.55
N PRO A 325 -14.81 -5.28 -37.17
CA PRO A 325 -13.52 -4.83 -37.69
C PRO A 325 -13.63 -4.24 -39.09
N THR A 326 -12.98 -3.11 -39.34
CA THR A 326 -12.90 -2.48 -40.67
C THR A 326 -11.91 -3.20 -41.57
N ALA A 327 -12.39 -3.51 -42.77
CA ALA A 327 -11.67 -4.16 -43.84
C ALA A 327 -10.65 -3.24 -44.55
N THR A 328 -9.58 -3.90 -44.98
CA THR A 328 -8.55 -3.50 -45.94
C THR A 328 -9.13 -2.96 -47.25
N ILE A 329 -8.62 -1.82 -47.74
CA ILE A 329 -8.62 -1.51 -49.18
C ILE A 329 -7.26 -0.98 -49.58
N SER A 330 -6.64 -1.73 -50.50
CA SER A 330 -5.50 -1.38 -51.33
C SER A 330 -5.87 -0.37 -52.42
N ARG A 331 -5.07 0.68 -52.58
CA ARG A 331 -4.44 1.11 -53.84
C ARG A 331 -3.54 2.31 -53.56
#